data_AF-A0AAN7D7F2-F1
#
_entry.id   AF-A0AAN7D7F2-F1
#
_cell.length_a   1.000
_cell.length_b   1.000
_cell.length_c   1.000
_cell.angle_alpha   90.00
_cell.angle_beta   90.00
_cell.angle_gamma   90.00
#
_symmetry.space_group_name_H-M   'P 1'
#
loop_
_entity.id
_entity.type
_entity.pdbx_description
1 polymer ?
#
loop_
_entity_poly.entity_id
_entity_poly.type
_entity_poly.pdbx_seq_one_letter_code
_entity_poly.pdbx_strand_id
1 'polypeptide(L)'
;MKLISACLSLLLISTSAYAFTAGTNTTPIIDSLLSYNASMLDTVHAFKGIFFGDFNAEEDTQRFNKSIAVQGNFVSNSFHVNSNATSITCSTNASAMTDFGLVVAGTLTTVNTTVNGAISSLSSTGNITDSCFSNITVDFDSLHREALNISQFFAQQKPNMVIRDGGFLSDGQFLGSTNQDYYVYTFYKCAVDTCIMPDYLYSSPEQIFYGGNWTGPYNTNYPKDKPIVFNIPVLTDTVFNMSTANPAAGLEDANVLYNIFPVLPSGAYDVNGHVVWLRNTTESINGFMLAPSAYVIENNKGGFTDNLMAARYLSAVDVNAMFNSTSTYPDLVHAHGTIAANSSTAASTSGITSNE
;
A
#
# COMPACT_ATOMS: atom_id res chain seq x y z
N MET A 1 18.62 -43.42 29.06
CA MET A 1 18.03 -43.50 27.71
C MET A 1 16.80 -42.60 27.68
N LYS A 2 16.95 -41.42 27.06
CA LYS A 2 15.96 -40.51 26.45
C LYS A 2 16.56 -39.09 26.46
N LEU A 3 17.35 -38.81 25.43
CA LEU A 3 17.71 -37.46 25.03
C LEU A 3 16.46 -36.79 24.45
N ILE A 4 16.13 -35.59 24.91
CA ILE A 4 15.20 -34.70 24.21
C ILE A 4 16.07 -33.65 23.53
N SER A 5 16.09 -33.72 22.20
CA SER A 5 16.79 -32.82 21.30
C SER A 5 16.07 -31.48 21.27
N ALA A 6 16.70 -30.43 21.78
CA ALA A 6 16.28 -29.06 21.55
C ALA A 6 16.95 -28.58 20.25
N CYS A 7 16.18 -28.51 19.17
CA CYS A 7 16.56 -27.80 17.95
C CYS A 7 16.59 -26.30 18.25
N LEU A 8 17.80 -25.80 18.52
CA LEU A 8 18.11 -24.38 18.54
C LEU A 8 18.26 -23.91 17.08
N SER A 9 17.18 -23.39 16.49
CA SER A 9 17.25 -22.69 15.20
C SER A 9 17.89 -21.32 15.43
N LEU A 10 19.20 -21.26 15.20
CA LEU A 10 20.00 -20.04 15.22
C LEU A 10 19.61 -19.20 13.99
N LEU A 11 18.78 -18.18 14.16
CA LEU A 11 18.54 -17.15 13.16
C LEU A 11 19.77 -16.23 13.15
N LEU A 12 20.75 -16.54 12.29
CA LEU A 12 21.89 -15.67 12.02
C LEU A 12 21.42 -14.51 11.13
N ILE A 13 20.93 -13.44 11.74
CA ILE A 13 20.90 -12.13 11.09
C ILE A 13 22.35 -11.65 11.12
N SER A 14 23.06 -11.76 9.99
CA SER A 14 24.37 -11.16 9.81
C SER A 14 24.22 -9.64 9.88
N THR A 15 24.54 -9.04 11.01
CA THR A 15 24.70 -7.59 11.14
C THR A 15 26.00 -7.17 10.46
N SER A 16 25.99 -6.99 9.15
CA SER A 16 26.99 -6.18 8.46
C SER A 16 26.54 -4.72 8.53
N ALA A 17 26.86 -4.07 9.66
CA ALA A 17 26.82 -2.62 9.75
C ALA A 17 27.89 -2.05 8.81
N TYR A 18 27.48 -1.67 7.60
CA TYR A 18 28.30 -0.83 6.75
C TYR A 18 28.22 0.60 7.27
N ALA A 19 29.34 1.09 7.80
CA ALA A 19 29.52 2.49 8.09
C ALA A 19 29.49 3.27 6.76
N PHE A 20 28.39 3.99 6.50
CA PHE A 20 28.29 4.88 5.36
C PHE A 20 28.90 6.24 5.72
N THR A 21 29.85 6.69 4.91
CA THR A 21 30.40 8.04 4.98
C THR A 21 29.34 9.06 4.59
N ALA A 22 29.20 10.12 5.39
CA ALA A 22 28.26 11.21 5.18
C ALA A 22 28.47 11.90 3.82
N GLY A 23 27.62 11.56 2.86
CA GLY A 23 27.39 12.28 1.62
C GLY A 23 25.89 12.59 1.54
N THR A 24 25.54 13.80 1.14
CA THR A 24 24.19 14.40 1.18
C THR A 24 23.17 13.79 0.20
N ASN A 25 23.23 12.49 -0.07
CA ASN A 25 22.28 11.78 -0.91
C ASN A 25 21.45 10.85 -0.01
N THR A 26 20.26 11.28 0.37
CA THR A 26 19.27 10.43 1.04
C THR A 26 18.83 9.34 0.06
N THR A 27 19.48 8.18 0.13
CA THR A 27 18.94 6.99 -0.52
C THR A 27 17.53 6.75 0.04
N PRO A 28 16.49 6.59 -0.80
CA PRO A 28 15.14 6.29 -0.36
C PRO A 28 15.15 5.15 0.67
N ILE A 29 14.28 5.21 1.69
CA ILE A 29 14.18 4.21 2.79
C ILE A 29 14.15 2.77 2.26
N ILE A 30 13.53 2.57 1.10
CA ILE A 30 13.33 1.27 0.49
C ILE A 30 14.62 0.71 -0.16
N ASP A 31 15.54 1.58 -0.58
CA ASP A 31 16.80 1.17 -1.20
C ASP A 31 17.73 0.49 -0.19
N SER A 32 17.78 0.99 1.05
CA SER A 32 18.58 0.38 2.11
C SER A 32 18.04 -1.01 2.48
N LEU A 33 16.72 -1.19 2.43
CA LEU A 33 16.04 -2.43 2.81
C LEU A 33 16.07 -3.50 1.73
N LEU A 34 15.97 -3.10 0.45
CA LEU A 34 15.98 -4.02 -0.69
C LEU A 34 17.38 -4.24 -1.29
N SER A 35 18.41 -3.58 -0.74
CA SER A 35 19.79 -3.62 -1.26
C SER A 35 20.38 -5.03 -1.45
N TYR A 36 19.85 -6.04 -0.74
CA TYR A 36 20.31 -7.43 -0.85
C TYR A 36 19.66 -8.21 -2.01
N ASN A 37 18.64 -7.67 -2.68
CA ASN A 37 18.00 -8.29 -3.84
C ASN A 37 17.84 -7.28 -4.99
N ALA A 38 18.86 -7.22 -5.84
CA ALA A 38 18.90 -6.31 -6.99
C ALA A 38 17.67 -6.41 -7.90
N SER A 39 17.14 -7.62 -8.14
CA SER A 39 15.95 -7.83 -8.99
C SER A 39 14.68 -7.21 -8.39
N MET A 40 14.52 -7.29 -7.07
CA MET A 40 13.41 -6.61 -6.39
C MET A 40 13.59 -5.10 -6.44
N LEU A 41 14.80 -4.62 -6.16
CA LEU A 41 15.11 -3.19 -6.20
C LEU A 41 14.83 -2.60 -7.59
N ASP A 42 15.24 -3.28 -8.66
CA ASP A 42 14.96 -2.88 -10.05
C ASP A 42 13.45 -2.78 -10.31
N THR A 43 12.66 -3.72 -9.79
CA THR A 43 11.19 -3.70 -9.92
C THR A 43 10.59 -2.50 -9.18
N VAL A 44 11.03 -2.23 -7.95
CA VAL A 44 10.53 -1.11 -7.14
C VAL A 44 10.94 0.25 -7.68
N HIS A 45 12.09 0.33 -8.34
CA HIS A 45 12.54 1.53 -9.02
C HIS A 45 11.80 1.76 -10.34
N ALA A 46 11.51 0.69 -11.08
CA ALA A 46 10.78 0.78 -12.35
C ALA A 46 9.30 1.11 -12.17
N PHE A 47 8.63 0.51 -11.18
CA PHE A 47 7.19 0.63 -10.99
C PHE A 47 6.85 1.47 -9.77
N LYS A 48 6.06 2.52 -9.99
CA LYS A 48 5.53 3.34 -8.91
C LYS A 48 4.33 2.67 -8.24
N GLY A 49 3.51 1.93 -8.98
CA GLY A 49 2.42 1.12 -8.42
C GLY A 49 2.76 -0.35 -8.51
N ILE A 50 2.73 -1.06 -7.39
CA ILE A 50 2.89 -2.52 -7.34
C ILE A 50 1.69 -3.08 -6.58
N PHE A 51 0.93 -3.93 -7.25
CA PHE A 51 -0.30 -4.50 -6.72
C PHE A 51 -0.23 -6.03 -6.74
N PHE A 52 -0.32 -6.64 -5.56
CA PHE A 52 -0.24 -8.11 -5.38
C PHE A 52 -1.54 -8.85 -5.71
N GLY A 53 -2.52 -8.13 -6.24
CA GLY A 53 -3.83 -8.61 -6.63
C GLY A 53 -4.36 -7.74 -7.76
N ASP A 54 -5.67 -7.50 -7.80
CA ASP A 54 -6.28 -6.75 -8.90
C ASP A 54 -6.08 -5.23 -8.78
N PHE A 55 -6.04 -4.59 -9.95
CA PHE A 55 -6.08 -3.15 -10.13
C PHE A 55 -7.32 -2.77 -10.95
N ASN A 56 -8.20 -1.97 -10.36
CA ASN A 56 -9.42 -1.49 -11.01
C ASN A 56 -9.46 0.04 -11.03
N ALA A 57 -9.78 0.63 -12.17
CA ALA A 57 -10.00 2.07 -12.29
C ALA A 57 -11.27 2.38 -13.08
N GLU A 58 -12.19 3.10 -12.44
CA GLU A 58 -13.38 3.64 -13.10
C GLU A 58 -13.03 4.80 -14.03
N GLU A 59 -13.99 5.17 -14.88
CA GLU A 59 -13.87 6.32 -15.77
C GLU A 59 -13.76 7.62 -14.95
N ASP A 60 -12.93 8.57 -15.40
CA ASP A 60 -12.70 9.87 -14.75
C ASP A 60 -12.10 9.82 -13.33
N THR A 61 -11.56 8.68 -12.89
CA THR A 61 -10.95 8.54 -11.56
C THR A 61 -9.43 8.52 -11.55
N GLN A 62 -8.79 8.72 -12.71
CA GLN A 62 -7.33 8.64 -12.88
C GLN A 62 -6.55 9.57 -11.95
N ARG A 63 -6.08 9.05 -10.82
CA ARG A 63 -5.18 9.74 -9.89
C ARG A 63 -3.84 9.04 -9.71
N PHE A 64 -3.76 7.76 -10.09
CA PHE A 64 -2.53 6.98 -10.11
C PHE A 64 -2.05 6.70 -11.55
N ASN A 65 -1.52 7.71 -12.24
CA ASN A 65 -1.16 7.63 -13.67
C ASN A 65 0.34 7.34 -13.91
N LYS A 66 0.93 6.46 -13.10
CA LYS A 66 2.37 6.13 -13.10
C LYS A 66 2.64 4.78 -13.77
N SER A 67 3.89 4.30 -13.76
CA SER A 67 4.23 2.93 -14.15
C SER A 67 3.67 1.92 -13.13
N ILE A 68 3.06 0.84 -13.60
CA ILE A 68 2.29 -0.10 -12.78
C ILE A 68 2.69 -1.56 -13.05
N ALA A 69 2.86 -2.34 -11.97
CA ALA A 69 2.96 -3.80 -11.99
C ALA A 69 1.79 -4.42 -11.19
N VAL A 70 1.06 -5.35 -11.80
CA VAL A 70 -0.14 -6.01 -11.23
C VAL A 70 0.01 -7.52 -11.30
N GLN A 71 -0.12 -8.20 -10.17
CA GLN A 71 -0.11 -9.66 -10.13
C GLN A 71 -1.43 -10.25 -10.62
N GLY A 72 -2.56 -9.64 -10.22
CA GLY A 72 -3.89 -10.04 -10.64
C GLY A 72 -4.29 -9.48 -12.00
N ASN A 73 -5.57 -9.13 -12.12
CA ASN A 73 -6.11 -8.51 -13.33
C ASN A 73 -6.00 -6.99 -13.28
N PHE A 74 -5.81 -6.39 -14.45
CA PHE A 74 -5.92 -4.95 -14.64
C PHE A 74 -7.22 -4.66 -15.39
N VAL A 75 -8.10 -3.87 -14.79
CA VAL A 75 -9.36 -3.42 -15.39
C VAL A 75 -9.41 -1.91 -15.38
N SER A 76 -9.65 -1.29 -16.53
CA SER A 76 -9.81 0.17 -16.60
C SER A 76 -10.76 0.65 -17.68
N ASN A 77 -11.34 1.83 -17.48
CA ASN A 77 -12.06 2.57 -18.53
C ASN A 77 -11.43 3.96 -18.68
N SER A 78 -11.00 4.30 -19.90
CA SER A 78 -10.32 5.55 -20.27
C SER A 78 -9.20 5.87 -19.29
N PHE A 79 -8.05 5.19 -19.38
CA PHE A 79 -6.95 5.29 -18.39
C PHE A 79 -5.58 5.54 -19.03
N HIS A 80 -4.81 6.49 -18.52
CA HIS A 80 -3.43 6.77 -18.96
C HIS A 80 -2.42 6.21 -17.97
N VAL A 81 -1.75 5.12 -18.35
CA VAL A 81 -0.65 4.56 -17.58
C VAL A 81 0.64 5.30 -17.92
N ASN A 82 1.39 5.67 -16.89
CA ASN A 82 2.69 6.33 -17.01
C ASN A 82 2.66 7.65 -17.82
N SER A 83 1.61 8.46 -17.63
CA SER A 83 1.33 9.64 -18.46
C SER A 83 2.43 10.71 -18.42
N ASN A 84 3.24 10.73 -17.36
CA ASN A 84 4.31 11.73 -17.17
C ASN A 84 5.64 11.30 -17.83
N ALA A 85 5.74 10.09 -18.38
CA ALA A 85 6.94 9.65 -19.09
C ALA A 85 7.08 10.40 -20.42
N THR A 86 8.14 11.19 -20.54
CA THR A 86 8.44 11.97 -21.74
C THR A 86 9.47 11.32 -22.67
N SER A 87 10.12 10.23 -22.24
CA SER A 87 11.26 9.63 -22.94
C SER A 87 11.21 8.12 -23.11
N ILE A 88 10.17 7.44 -22.62
CA ILE A 88 10.05 5.98 -22.75
C ILE A 88 9.38 5.68 -24.09
N THR A 89 10.19 5.46 -25.12
CA THR A 89 9.70 4.98 -26.42
C THR A 89 9.35 3.50 -26.29
N CYS A 90 8.17 3.10 -26.74
CA CYS A 90 7.82 1.70 -26.69
C CYS A 90 8.72 0.85 -27.61
N SER A 91 9.30 -0.21 -27.06
CA SER A 91 10.10 -1.20 -27.79
C SER A 91 9.55 -2.61 -27.61
N THR A 92 9.32 -3.33 -28.71
CA THR A 92 8.91 -4.76 -28.67
C THR A 92 10.04 -5.68 -28.20
N ASN A 93 11.25 -5.15 -28.05
CA ASN A 93 12.42 -5.85 -27.51
C ASN A 93 12.83 -5.28 -26.14
N ALA A 94 11.92 -4.59 -25.46
CA ALA A 94 12.15 -4.08 -24.11
C ALA A 94 12.54 -5.23 -23.17
N SER A 95 13.66 -5.07 -22.48
CA SER A 95 14.22 -6.10 -21.60
C SER A 95 14.56 -5.57 -20.20
N ALA A 96 14.62 -4.25 -20.02
CA ALA A 96 14.79 -3.64 -18.70
C ALA A 96 13.42 -3.30 -18.10
N MET A 97 13.26 -3.49 -16.79
CA MET A 97 12.01 -3.16 -16.09
C MET A 97 11.57 -1.70 -16.32
N THR A 98 12.54 -0.79 -16.42
CA THR A 98 12.31 0.65 -16.64
C THR A 98 11.72 1.00 -18.01
N ASP A 99 11.76 0.07 -18.97
CA ASP A 99 11.17 0.25 -20.30
C ASP A 99 9.65 0.00 -20.29
N PHE A 100 9.13 -0.65 -19.24
CA PHE A 100 7.74 -1.03 -19.14
C PHE A 100 6.91 0.05 -18.44
N GLY A 101 5.82 0.46 -19.08
CA GLY A 101 4.79 1.28 -18.45
C GLY A 101 3.82 0.44 -17.64
N LEU A 102 3.55 -0.78 -18.09
CA LEU A 102 2.56 -1.67 -17.50
C LEU A 102 3.01 -3.14 -17.55
N VAL A 103 2.98 -3.83 -16.41
CA VAL A 103 3.15 -5.28 -16.31
C VAL A 103 1.93 -5.87 -15.60
N VAL A 104 1.31 -6.90 -16.18
CA VAL A 104 0.13 -7.57 -15.64
C VAL A 104 0.35 -9.09 -15.73
N ALA A 105 0.50 -9.79 -14.60
CA ALA A 105 0.64 -11.24 -14.63
C ALA A 105 -0.69 -11.95 -14.98
N GLY A 106 -1.84 -11.34 -14.63
CA GLY A 106 -3.16 -11.79 -15.04
C GLY A 106 -3.62 -11.19 -16.38
N THR A 107 -4.93 -10.93 -16.47
CA THR A 107 -5.56 -10.39 -17.69
C THR A 107 -5.63 -8.87 -17.70
N LEU A 108 -5.40 -8.27 -18.86
CA LEU A 108 -5.54 -6.84 -19.11
C LEU A 108 -6.87 -6.58 -19.85
N THR A 109 -7.88 -6.05 -19.15
CA THR A 109 -9.19 -5.71 -19.74
C THR A 109 -9.39 -4.21 -19.72
N THR A 110 -9.58 -3.58 -20.88
CA THR A 110 -9.70 -2.13 -20.92
C THR A 110 -10.58 -1.57 -22.04
N VAL A 111 -11.09 -0.36 -21.84
CA VAL A 111 -11.65 0.50 -22.88
C VAL A 111 -10.80 1.77 -22.93
N ASN A 112 -10.15 2.05 -24.06
CA ASN A 112 -9.35 3.27 -24.30
C ASN A 112 -8.24 3.52 -23.26
N THR A 113 -7.34 2.56 -23.06
CA THR A 113 -6.10 2.81 -22.29
C THR A 113 -5.00 3.37 -23.17
N THR A 114 -4.25 4.34 -22.67
CA THR A 114 -2.97 4.73 -23.25
C THR A 114 -1.86 4.29 -22.30
N VAL A 115 -0.81 3.64 -22.80
CA VAL A 115 0.35 3.27 -21.98
C VAL A 115 1.62 3.83 -22.59
N ASN A 116 2.32 4.67 -21.83
CA ASN A 116 3.66 5.11 -22.21
C ASN A 116 4.69 4.07 -21.75
N GLY A 117 5.25 3.34 -22.72
CA GLY A 117 6.23 2.28 -22.51
C GLY A 117 5.69 0.90 -22.89
N ALA A 118 6.54 -0.13 -22.70
CA ALA A 118 6.18 -1.51 -23.03
C ALA A 118 5.10 -2.06 -22.09
N ILE A 119 4.31 -3.00 -22.61
CA ILE A 119 3.32 -3.78 -21.87
C ILE A 119 3.74 -5.25 -21.85
N SER A 120 3.72 -5.86 -20.68
CA SER A 120 3.74 -7.32 -20.51
C SER A 120 2.42 -7.77 -19.90
N SER A 121 1.71 -8.70 -20.54
CA SER A 121 0.43 -9.22 -20.04
C SER A 121 0.20 -10.66 -20.50
N LEU A 122 -0.47 -11.50 -19.69
CA LEU A 122 -0.86 -12.85 -20.12
C LEU A 122 -1.81 -12.85 -21.31
N SER A 123 -2.78 -11.93 -21.29
CA SER A 123 -3.70 -11.65 -22.39
C SER A 123 -4.25 -10.25 -22.25
N SER A 124 -4.69 -9.66 -23.37
CA SER A 124 -5.34 -8.36 -23.36
C SER A 124 -6.65 -8.38 -24.18
N THR A 125 -7.64 -7.65 -23.69
CA THR A 125 -8.90 -7.36 -24.38
C THR A 125 -9.19 -5.88 -24.24
N GLY A 126 -9.45 -5.19 -25.36
CA GLY A 126 -9.68 -3.75 -25.33
C GLY A 126 -8.94 -2.99 -26.40
N ASN A 127 -9.08 -1.67 -26.35
CA ASN A 127 -8.30 -0.74 -27.17
C ASN A 127 -7.18 -0.13 -26.32
N ILE A 128 -5.93 -0.26 -26.79
CA ILE A 128 -4.74 0.30 -26.16
C ILE A 128 -3.96 1.13 -27.18
N THR A 129 -3.56 2.34 -26.83
CA THR A 129 -2.79 3.26 -27.69
C THR A 129 -1.41 3.59 -27.12
N ASP A 130 -0.51 4.06 -27.99
CA ASP A 130 0.87 4.51 -27.70
C ASP A 130 1.78 3.47 -27.02
N SER A 131 1.41 2.19 -27.15
CA SER A 131 2.07 1.06 -26.52
C SER A 131 2.53 -0.01 -27.51
N CYS A 132 3.22 -1.00 -26.99
CA CYS A 132 3.72 -2.16 -27.69
C CYS A 132 3.89 -3.29 -26.67
N PHE A 133 3.70 -4.53 -27.13
CA PHE A 133 3.83 -5.70 -26.28
C PHE A 133 5.27 -6.22 -26.30
N SER A 134 5.82 -6.47 -25.11
CA SER A 134 7.07 -7.17 -24.87
C SER A 134 6.89 -8.13 -23.70
N ASN A 135 7.82 -9.05 -23.51
CA ASN A 135 7.73 -10.04 -22.44
C ASN A 135 8.74 -9.72 -21.33
N ILE A 136 8.23 -9.55 -20.12
CA ILE A 136 9.03 -9.53 -18.90
C ILE A 136 8.28 -10.26 -17.79
N THR A 137 9.03 -10.88 -16.89
CA THR A 137 8.49 -11.58 -15.73
C THR A 137 8.88 -10.82 -14.47
N VAL A 138 7.88 -10.52 -13.64
CA VAL A 138 8.06 -10.01 -12.27
C VAL A 138 7.78 -11.16 -11.31
N ASP A 139 8.68 -11.40 -10.36
CA ASP A 139 8.47 -12.38 -9.28
C ASP A 139 7.62 -11.74 -8.17
N PHE A 140 6.31 -11.68 -8.41
CA PHE A 140 5.36 -11.07 -7.48
C PHE A 140 5.31 -11.79 -6.12
N ASP A 141 5.48 -13.12 -6.08
CA ASP A 141 5.43 -13.88 -4.82
C ASP A 141 6.59 -13.53 -3.90
N SER A 142 7.80 -13.42 -4.46
CA SER A 142 8.96 -12.99 -3.69
C SER A 142 8.84 -11.52 -3.29
N LEU A 143 8.37 -10.66 -4.19
CA LEU A 143 8.18 -9.23 -3.91
C LEU A 143 7.13 -8.99 -2.82
N HIS A 144 6.03 -9.74 -2.84
CA HIS A 144 4.97 -9.65 -1.83
C HIS A 144 5.45 -10.09 -0.46
N ARG A 145 6.13 -11.24 -0.40
CA ARG A 145 6.75 -11.74 0.84
C ARG A 145 7.73 -10.72 1.42
N GLU A 146 8.53 -10.07 0.59
CA GLU A 146 9.47 -9.06 1.05
C GLU A 146 8.77 -7.78 1.53
N ALA A 147 7.74 -7.32 0.81
CA ALA A 147 6.94 -6.19 1.25
C ALA A 147 6.27 -6.44 2.62
N LEU A 148 5.77 -7.66 2.86
CA LEU A 148 5.24 -8.09 4.15
C LEU A 148 6.34 -8.12 5.24
N ASN A 149 7.52 -8.65 4.94
CA ASN A 149 8.66 -8.68 5.87
C ASN A 149 9.08 -7.26 6.27
N ILE A 150 9.19 -6.33 5.30
CA ILE A 150 9.52 -4.94 5.54
C ILE A 150 8.45 -4.26 6.40
N SER A 151 7.17 -4.49 6.07
CA SER A 151 6.05 -3.93 6.82
C SER A 151 6.07 -4.40 8.28
N GLN A 152 6.33 -5.69 8.50
CA GLN A 152 6.46 -6.27 9.84
C GLN A 152 7.69 -5.75 10.58
N PHE A 153 8.85 -5.61 9.90
CA PHE A 153 10.06 -5.03 10.47
C PHE A 153 9.80 -3.63 11.03
N PHE A 154 9.11 -2.79 10.25
CA PHE A 154 8.76 -1.44 10.70
C PHE A 154 7.72 -1.46 11.82
N ALA A 155 6.71 -2.32 11.74
CA ALA A 155 5.70 -2.46 12.79
C ALA A 155 6.29 -2.82 14.17
N GLN A 156 7.44 -3.50 14.20
CA GLN A 156 8.15 -3.86 15.42
C GLN A 156 9.08 -2.74 15.95
N GLN A 157 9.30 -1.66 15.18
CA GLN A 157 10.14 -0.55 15.63
C GLN A 157 9.44 0.24 16.73
N LYS A 158 10.20 0.53 17.80
CA LYS A 158 9.73 1.41 18.87
C LYS A 158 9.68 2.85 18.37
N PRO A 159 8.58 3.60 18.65
CA PRO A 159 8.51 5.01 18.31
C PRO A 159 9.64 5.76 19.03
N ASN A 160 10.31 6.65 18.29
CA ASN A 160 11.30 7.59 18.83
C ASN A 160 10.88 9.04 18.58
N MET A 161 9.71 9.25 17.98
CA MET A 161 9.06 10.54 17.84
C MET A 161 7.58 10.39 18.14
N VAL A 162 6.97 11.44 18.70
CA VAL A 162 5.54 11.43 19.02
C VAL A 162 4.90 12.75 18.62
N ILE A 163 3.77 12.67 17.93
CA ILE A 163 2.90 13.82 17.64
C ILE A 163 1.68 13.75 18.54
N ARG A 164 1.51 14.76 19.39
CA ARG A 164 0.35 14.88 20.28
C ARG A 164 -0.82 15.57 19.59
N ASP A 165 -1.97 15.51 20.24
CA ASP A 165 -3.11 16.35 19.90
C ASP A 165 -2.68 17.83 19.80
N GLY A 166 -3.15 18.52 18.77
CA GLY A 166 -2.72 19.88 18.45
C GLY A 166 -1.44 19.96 17.62
N GLY A 167 -0.86 18.82 17.20
CA GLY A 167 0.31 18.78 16.34
C GLY A 167 1.64 19.05 17.05
N PHE A 168 1.69 18.95 18.38
CA PHE A 168 2.93 19.13 19.12
C PHE A 168 3.85 17.91 18.93
N LEU A 169 5.02 18.14 18.34
CA LEU A 169 6.05 17.14 18.14
C LEU A 169 7.01 17.15 19.33
N SER A 170 7.20 15.99 19.95
CA SER A 170 8.17 15.78 21.02
C SER A 170 9.23 14.75 20.60
N ASP A 171 10.50 15.08 20.85
CA ASP A 171 11.61 14.13 20.70
C ASP A 171 11.43 12.97 21.69
N GLY A 172 11.39 11.76 21.14
CA GLY A 172 11.28 10.53 21.90
C GLY A 172 12.61 10.02 22.44
N GLN A 173 13.66 10.85 22.55
CA GLN A 173 14.87 10.50 23.30
C GLN A 173 14.58 9.99 24.73
N PHE A 174 13.42 10.35 25.31
CA PHE A 174 12.95 9.81 26.59
C PHE A 174 12.40 8.36 26.51
N LEU A 175 12.40 7.72 25.34
CA LEU A 175 11.67 6.47 25.07
C LEU A 175 12.56 5.22 24.98
N GLY A 176 13.87 5.34 25.23
CA GLY A 176 14.79 4.20 25.19
C GLY A 176 14.89 3.51 23.83
N SER A 177 14.43 4.16 22.76
CA SER A 177 14.65 3.67 21.39
C SER A 177 16.11 3.84 21.02
N THR A 178 16.74 2.75 20.59
CA THR A 178 18.12 2.77 20.09
C THR A 178 18.17 2.95 18.58
N ASN A 179 17.02 3.11 17.90
CA ASN A 179 16.97 3.28 16.46
C ASN A 179 17.53 4.66 16.10
N GLN A 180 18.71 4.66 15.48
CA GLN A 180 19.41 5.86 15.04
C GLN A 180 19.25 6.12 13.55
N ASP A 181 18.55 5.26 12.82
CA ASP A 181 18.51 5.32 11.35
C ASP A 181 17.22 5.98 10.84
N TYR A 182 16.14 5.93 11.62
CA TYR A 182 14.81 6.44 11.21
C TYR A 182 14.12 7.23 12.33
N TYR A 183 13.26 8.17 11.95
CA TYR A 183 12.26 8.76 12.83
C TYR A 183 10.96 7.96 12.75
N VAL A 184 10.63 7.22 13.79
CA VAL A 184 9.46 6.34 13.85
C VAL A 184 8.37 7.00 14.67
N TYR A 185 7.24 7.27 14.00
CA TYR A 185 5.99 7.67 14.62
C TYR A 185 5.02 6.50 14.51
N THR A 186 4.60 5.97 15.65
CA THR A 186 3.61 4.89 15.69
C THR A 186 2.28 5.45 16.15
N PHE A 187 1.22 5.26 15.37
CA PHE A 187 -0.12 5.73 15.68
C PHE A 187 -0.90 4.70 16.50
N TYR A 188 -1.89 5.17 17.27
CA TYR A 188 -2.69 4.33 18.13
C TYR A 188 -3.88 3.69 17.40
N LYS A 189 -4.09 2.37 17.55
CA LYS A 189 -5.35 1.64 17.23
C LYS A 189 -5.48 0.30 17.96
N CYS A 190 -5.12 0.26 19.24
CA CYS A 190 -5.35 -0.93 20.03
C CYS A 190 -6.68 -0.77 20.79
N ALA A 191 -7.51 -1.82 20.82
CA ALA A 191 -8.90 -1.74 21.29
C ALA A 191 -9.08 -2.16 22.75
N VAL A 192 -7.99 -2.56 23.42
CA VAL A 192 -7.98 -3.13 24.77
C VAL A 192 -6.87 -2.49 25.59
N ASP A 193 -6.99 -2.48 26.93
CA ASP A 193 -5.97 -1.98 27.86
C ASP A 193 -4.64 -2.78 27.84
N THR A 194 -4.43 -3.68 26.87
CA THR A 194 -3.25 -4.54 26.73
C THR A 194 -2.36 -4.16 25.56
N CYS A 195 -2.39 -2.89 25.15
CA CYS A 195 -1.53 -2.43 24.06
C CYS A 195 -0.06 -2.71 24.37
N ILE A 196 0.69 -3.10 23.34
CA ILE A 196 2.10 -3.50 23.48
C ILE A 196 2.94 -2.37 24.10
N MET A 197 2.51 -1.11 23.95
CA MET A 197 3.16 0.07 24.50
C MET A 197 2.16 0.94 25.28
N PRO A 198 2.63 1.73 26.27
CA PRO A 198 1.78 2.73 26.93
C PRO A 198 1.27 3.82 25.97
N ASP A 199 0.06 4.32 26.20
CA ASP A 199 -0.62 5.29 25.33
C ASP A 199 0.20 6.54 25.02
N TYR A 200 0.97 7.04 26.00
CA TYR A 200 1.80 8.21 25.81
C TYR A 200 2.96 7.98 24.83
N LEU A 201 3.20 6.77 24.32
CA LEU A 201 4.19 6.53 23.27
C LEU A 201 3.62 6.61 21.86
N TYR A 202 2.30 6.62 21.71
CA TYR A 202 1.66 6.70 20.41
C TYR A 202 1.42 8.15 19.98
N SER A 203 1.55 8.37 18.68
CA SER A 203 1.10 9.60 18.02
C SER A 203 -0.41 9.58 17.86
N SER A 204 -1.02 10.76 17.98
CA SER A 204 -2.45 10.95 17.74
C SER A 204 -2.75 10.93 16.25
N PRO A 205 -3.65 10.05 15.77
CA PRO A 205 -4.03 10.01 14.36
C PRO A 205 -5.06 11.09 13.98
N GLU A 206 -5.73 11.71 14.96
CA GLU A 206 -6.97 12.47 14.71
C GLU A 206 -6.77 13.65 13.77
N GLN A 207 -5.73 14.45 13.99
CA GLN A 207 -5.49 15.63 13.15
C GLN A 207 -4.88 15.25 11.79
N ILE A 208 -4.04 14.22 11.76
CA ILE A 208 -3.27 13.84 10.56
C ILE A 208 -4.09 12.98 9.60
N PHE A 209 -4.95 12.10 10.11
CA PHE A 209 -5.68 11.13 9.30
C PHE A 209 -7.21 11.26 9.36
N TYR A 210 -7.83 11.77 10.43
CA TYR A 210 -9.30 11.74 10.61
C TYR A 210 -9.98 13.12 10.58
N GLY A 211 -10.00 13.76 9.41
CA GLY A 211 -10.93 14.86 9.13
C GLY A 211 -10.51 16.22 9.69
N GLY A 212 -9.22 16.37 10.02
CA GLY A 212 -8.62 17.65 10.42
C GLY A 212 -8.16 18.51 9.24
N ASN A 213 -7.70 19.73 9.56
CA ASN A 213 -6.90 20.57 8.66
C ASN A 213 -5.44 20.49 9.10
N TRP A 214 -4.80 19.33 8.85
CA TRP A 214 -3.39 19.15 9.18
C TRP A 214 -2.54 20.14 8.39
N THR A 215 -1.77 20.97 9.10
CA THR A 215 -0.84 21.94 8.50
C THR A 215 0.62 21.61 8.80
N GLY A 216 0.90 20.39 9.28
CA GLY A 216 2.19 20.03 9.84
C GLY A 216 2.27 20.26 11.35
N PRO A 217 3.39 19.86 11.98
CA PRO A 217 3.55 19.99 13.42
C PRO A 217 3.63 21.47 13.83
N TYR A 218 3.01 21.79 14.95
CA TYR A 218 2.75 23.18 15.36
C TYR A 218 4.01 23.87 15.93
N ASN A 219 4.80 23.16 16.73
CA ASN A 219 5.90 23.73 17.49
C ASN A 219 7.25 23.71 16.76
N THR A 220 7.38 22.86 15.74
CA THR A 220 8.60 22.69 14.95
C THR A 220 8.29 22.01 13.62
N ASN A 221 9.21 22.09 12.67
CA ASN A 221 9.15 21.27 11.47
C ASN A 221 9.48 19.81 11.79
N TYR A 222 9.04 18.91 10.91
CA TYR A 222 9.56 17.55 10.88
C TYR A 222 11.09 17.57 10.74
N PRO A 223 11.80 16.64 11.41
CA PRO A 223 13.24 16.49 11.23
C PRO A 223 13.54 16.00 9.80
N LYS A 224 14.72 16.36 9.29
CA LYS A 224 15.08 16.20 7.87
C LYS A 224 16.38 15.43 7.63
N ASP A 225 17.13 15.19 8.70
CA ASP A 225 18.43 14.51 8.66
C ASP A 225 18.30 13.00 8.49
N LYS A 226 17.12 12.43 8.77
CA LYS A 226 16.84 11.01 8.63
C LYS A 226 15.45 10.79 8.04
N PRO A 227 15.21 9.61 7.45
CA PRO A 227 13.90 9.30 6.94
C PRO A 227 12.85 9.12 8.05
N ILE A 228 11.61 9.40 7.70
CA ILE A 228 10.44 9.34 8.57
C ILE A 228 9.62 8.10 8.24
N VAL A 229 9.23 7.35 9.26
CA VAL A 229 8.35 6.19 9.16
C VAL A 229 7.09 6.46 9.98
N PHE A 230 5.95 6.50 9.30
CA PHE A 230 4.64 6.51 9.90
C PHE A 230 4.08 5.09 9.95
N ASN A 231 4.14 4.49 11.13
CA ASN A 231 3.55 3.18 11.41
C ASN A 231 2.08 3.36 11.79
N ILE A 232 1.19 2.89 10.93
CA ILE A 232 -0.25 3.06 11.05
C ILE A 232 -0.86 1.66 11.24
N PRO A 233 -0.96 1.18 12.51
CA PRO A 233 -1.67 -0.05 12.78
C PRO A 233 -3.16 0.14 12.50
N VAL A 234 -3.77 -0.87 11.89
CA VAL A 234 -5.19 -0.92 11.58
C VAL A 234 -5.74 -2.25 12.06
N LEU A 235 -6.84 -2.24 12.81
CA LEU A 235 -7.45 -3.50 13.25
C LEU A 235 -7.78 -4.35 12.03
N THR A 236 -7.43 -5.63 12.09
CA THR A 236 -7.71 -6.59 11.02
C THR A 236 -9.21 -6.60 10.69
N ASP A 237 -9.53 -6.74 9.40
CA ASP A 237 -10.88 -6.72 8.84
C ASP A 237 -11.67 -5.41 9.10
N THR A 238 -10.96 -4.30 9.31
CA THR A 238 -11.58 -2.97 9.46
C THR A 238 -11.18 -1.99 8.37
N VAL A 239 -11.88 -0.86 8.34
CA VAL A 239 -11.63 0.24 7.42
C VAL A 239 -10.77 1.31 8.11
N PHE A 240 -9.64 1.63 7.50
CA PHE A 240 -8.90 2.85 7.77
C PHE A 240 -9.34 3.94 6.79
N ASN A 241 -10.13 4.90 7.27
CA ASN A 241 -10.56 6.05 6.49
C ASN A 241 -9.60 7.23 6.71
N MET A 242 -8.73 7.50 5.75
CA MET A 242 -7.87 8.67 5.77
C MET A 242 -8.61 9.85 5.11
N SER A 243 -9.20 10.72 5.92
CA SER A 243 -10.10 11.79 5.49
C SER A 243 -9.58 13.21 5.72
N THR A 244 -8.39 13.36 6.30
CA THR A 244 -7.72 14.67 6.41
C THR A 244 -7.36 15.20 5.02
N ALA A 245 -7.56 16.50 4.78
CA ALA A 245 -7.35 17.11 3.48
C ALA A 245 -5.91 16.94 2.96
N ASN A 246 -4.92 17.22 3.81
CA ASN A 246 -3.49 17.16 3.50
C ASN A 246 -2.69 16.43 4.58
N PRO A 247 -2.68 15.08 4.60
CA PRO A 247 -1.93 14.30 5.60
C PRO A 247 -0.40 14.42 5.43
N ALA A 248 0.07 14.99 4.32
CA ALA A 248 1.49 15.18 4.01
C ALA A 248 2.00 16.58 4.41
N ALA A 249 1.15 17.44 4.99
CA ALA A 249 1.53 18.81 5.30
C ALA A 249 2.79 18.88 6.19
N GLY A 250 3.78 19.67 5.75
CA GLY A 250 5.05 19.88 6.45
C GLY A 250 6.12 18.83 6.19
N LEU A 251 5.82 17.74 5.46
CA LEU A 251 6.79 16.73 5.07
C LEU A 251 7.57 17.15 3.81
N GLU A 252 8.76 16.60 3.64
CA GLU A 252 9.52 16.68 2.40
C GLU A 252 9.45 15.33 1.68
N ASP A 253 9.03 15.36 0.41
CA ASP A 253 8.40 14.24 -0.29
C ASP A 253 9.27 12.97 -0.41
N ALA A 254 10.60 13.08 -0.48
CA ALA A 254 11.49 11.96 -0.79
C ALA A 254 11.86 11.03 0.40
N ASN A 255 11.50 11.39 1.64
CA ASN A 255 12.03 10.76 2.85
C ASN A 255 10.96 10.19 3.80
N VAL A 256 9.76 9.94 3.32
CA VAL A 256 8.65 9.45 4.15
C VAL A 256 8.21 8.05 3.72
N LEU A 257 8.00 7.16 4.68
CA LEU A 257 7.35 5.86 4.51
C LEU A 257 6.06 5.82 5.33
N TYR A 258 4.94 5.54 4.67
CA TYR A 258 3.67 5.19 5.31
C TYR A 258 3.57 3.67 5.34
N ASN A 259 3.74 3.07 6.52
CA ASN A 259 3.57 1.64 6.72
C ASN A 259 2.19 1.37 7.33
N ILE A 260 1.25 0.90 6.52
CA ILE A 260 -0.13 0.60 6.93
C ILE A 260 -0.28 -0.91 7.02
N PHE A 261 -0.60 -1.40 8.22
CA PHE A 261 -0.58 -2.85 8.47
C PHE A 261 -1.69 -3.31 9.42
N PRO A 262 -2.16 -4.55 9.25
CA PRO A 262 -3.16 -5.16 10.12
C PRO A 262 -2.60 -5.48 11.51
N VAL A 263 -3.41 -5.29 12.54
CA VAL A 263 -3.14 -5.73 13.90
C VAL A 263 -4.35 -6.46 14.49
N LEU A 264 -4.07 -7.40 15.39
CA LEU A 264 -5.07 -7.99 16.28
C LEU A 264 -5.55 -6.96 17.31
N PRO A 265 -6.67 -7.22 18.03
CA PRO A 265 -7.13 -6.33 19.10
C PRO A 265 -6.05 -6.00 20.15
N SER A 266 -5.12 -6.92 20.40
CA SER A 266 -3.96 -6.74 21.30
C SER A 266 -2.92 -5.73 20.79
N GLY A 267 -3.02 -5.26 19.56
CA GLY A 267 -2.01 -4.43 18.89
C GLY A 267 -0.86 -5.21 18.27
N ALA A 268 -0.86 -6.55 18.34
CA ALA A 268 0.13 -7.38 17.67
C ALA A 268 -0.10 -7.41 16.16
N TYR A 269 0.98 -7.36 15.38
CA TYR A 269 0.95 -7.49 13.93
C TYR A 269 0.24 -8.79 13.53
N ASP A 270 -0.78 -8.69 12.67
CA ASP A 270 -1.51 -9.84 12.17
C ASP A 270 -0.94 -10.28 10.81
N VAL A 271 -0.16 -11.36 10.80
CA VAL A 271 0.49 -11.85 9.58
C VAL A 271 -0.47 -12.30 8.48
N ASN A 272 -1.70 -12.64 8.84
CA ASN A 272 -2.75 -13.05 7.90
C ASN A 272 -3.86 -11.99 7.79
N GLY A 273 -3.67 -10.83 8.43
CA GLY A 273 -4.69 -9.82 8.50
C GLY A 273 -4.85 -9.05 7.19
N HIS A 274 -6.04 -8.48 7.03
CA HIS A 274 -6.39 -7.66 5.88
C HIS A 274 -7.03 -6.37 6.34
N VAL A 275 -6.86 -5.30 5.58
CA VAL A 275 -7.46 -4.00 5.90
C VAL A 275 -8.00 -3.35 4.64
N VAL A 276 -9.04 -2.55 4.79
CA VAL A 276 -9.48 -1.65 3.72
C VAL A 276 -8.91 -0.27 4.05
N TRP A 277 -8.10 0.28 3.16
CA TRP A 277 -7.68 1.66 3.24
C TRP A 277 -8.54 2.50 2.31
N LEU A 278 -9.44 3.28 2.90
CA LEU A 278 -10.19 4.31 2.21
C LEU A 278 -9.39 5.61 2.21
N ARG A 279 -8.86 6.02 1.05
CA ARG A 279 -8.21 7.32 0.89
C ARG A 279 -9.22 8.36 0.42
N ASN A 280 -9.63 9.21 1.34
CA ASN A 280 -10.59 10.30 1.12
C ASN A 280 -9.95 11.67 1.42
N THR A 281 -8.73 11.88 0.91
CA THR A 281 -8.00 13.14 1.03
C THR A 281 -8.25 14.02 -0.20
N THR A 282 -8.21 15.34 -0.04
CA THR A 282 -8.35 16.26 -1.17
C THR A 282 -7.02 16.53 -1.87
N GLU A 283 -5.93 16.59 -1.08
CA GLU A 283 -4.56 16.72 -1.57
C GLU A 283 -3.91 15.35 -1.72
N SER A 284 -2.88 15.32 -2.55
CA SER A 284 -2.08 14.12 -2.77
C SER A 284 -1.29 13.74 -1.53
N ILE A 285 -1.04 12.45 -1.37
CA ILE A 285 -0.13 11.94 -0.34
C ILE A 285 1.24 11.72 -0.98
N ASN A 286 2.28 12.27 -0.34
CA ASN A 286 3.68 12.17 -0.78
C ASN A 286 4.45 11.18 0.10
N GLY A 287 5.48 10.53 -0.45
CA GLY A 287 6.26 9.49 0.20
C GLY A 287 5.95 8.08 -0.30
N PHE A 288 6.66 7.08 0.22
CA PHE A 288 6.44 5.68 -0.13
C PHE A 288 5.29 5.10 0.69
N MET A 289 4.27 4.53 0.05
CA MET A 289 3.16 3.85 0.71
C MET A 289 3.36 2.34 0.66
N LEU A 290 3.59 1.74 1.82
CA LEU A 290 3.73 0.31 2.02
C LEU A 290 2.49 -0.23 2.74
N ALA A 291 1.62 -0.88 1.98
CA ALA A 291 0.37 -1.45 2.48
C ALA A 291 0.10 -2.85 1.87
N PRO A 292 1.03 -3.81 1.97
CA PRO A 292 0.98 -5.09 1.25
C PRO A 292 -0.20 -5.99 1.62
N SER A 293 -0.91 -5.70 2.71
CA SER A 293 -2.13 -6.38 3.16
C SER A 293 -3.41 -5.55 2.98
N ALA A 294 -3.30 -4.36 2.38
CA ALA A 294 -4.42 -3.43 2.26
C ALA A 294 -5.09 -3.51 0.88
N TYR A 295 -6.41 -3.53 0.88
CA TYR A 295 -7.19 -3.12 -0.27
C TYR A 295 -7.35 -1.59 -0.24
N VAL A 296 -6.68 -0.91 -1.17
CA VAL A 296 -6.71 0.55 -1.28
C VAL A 296 -7.88 0.96 -2.16
N ILE A 297 -8.77 1.79 -1.60
CA ILE A 297 -9.86 2.43 -2.33
C ILE A 297 -9.59 3.92 -2.35
N GLU A 298 -9.40 4.44 -3.54
CA GLU A 298 -9.04 5.81 -3.84
C GLU A 298 -10.24 6.57 -4.43
N ASN A 299 -10.51 7.75 -3.87
CA ASN A 299 -11.48 8.71 -4.42
C ASN A 299 -10.88 9.54 -5.58
N ASN A 300 -11.72 10.19 -6.38
CA ASN A 300 -11.34 11.01 -7.52
C ASN A 300 -10.65 12.35 -7.19
N LYS A 301 -10.09 12.54 -5.98
CA LYS A 301 -9.33 13.74 -5.56
C LYS A 301 -8.12 13.33 -4.73
N GLY A 302 -7.02 14.08 -4.75
CA GLY A 302 -5.83 13.80 -3.95
C GLY A 302 -4.80 12.95 -4.66
N GLY A 303 -4.98 11.63 -4.78
CA GLY A 303 -3.98 10.78 -5.44
C GLY A 303 -2.75 10.44 -4.59
N PHE A 304 -1.87 9.64 -5.18
CA PHE A 304 -0.54 9.32 -4.64
C PHE A 304 0.53 9.92 -5.56
N THR A 305 1.48 10.68 -5.01
CA THR A 305 2.53 11.33 -5.83
C THR A 305 3.76 10.49 -6.04
N ASP A 306 3.96 9.44 -5.24
CA ASP A 306 5.16 8.61 -5.28
C ASP A 306 4.80 7.13 -5.49
N ASN A 307 5.31 6.26 -4.64
CA ASN A 307 5.23 4.81 -4.79
C ASN A 307 4.12 4.24 -3.90
N LEU A 308 3.34 3.30 -4.44
CA LEU A 308 2.32 2.55 -3.70
C LEU A 308 2.53 1.05 -3.92
N MET A 309 2.73 0.32 -2.83
CA MET A 309 2.66 -1.13 -2.77
C MET A 309 1.40 -1.53 -1.99
N ALA A 310 0.49 -2.25 -2.64
CA ALA A 310 -0.78 -2.64 -2.03
C ALA A 310 -1.20 -4.07 -2.39
N ALA A 311 -2.08 -4.67 -1.58
CA ALA A 311 -2.65 -5.96 -1.92
C ALA A 311 -3.55 -5.83 -3.15
N ARG A 312 -4.43 -4.82 -3.17
CA ARG A 312 -5.36 -4.54 -4.28
C ARG A 312 -5.61 -3.04 -4.37
N TYR A 313 -6.11 -2.58 -5.52
CA TYR A 313 -6.42 -1.18 -5.72
C TYR A 313 -7.72 -0.97 -6.51
N LEU A 314 -8.53 -0.02 -6.05
CA LEU A 314 -9.69 0.51 -6.75
C LEU A 314 -9.66 2.03 -6.75
N SER A 315 -9.83 2.61 -7.91
CA SER A 315 -10.15 4.02 -8.08
C SER A 315 -11.62 4.18 -8.46
N ALA A 316 -12.39 4.94 -7.67
CA ALA A 316 -13.84 5.08 -7.85
C ALA A 316 -14.32 6.55 -7.78
N VAL A 317 -15.41 6.85 -8.49
CA VAL A 317 -15.94 8.23 -8.67
C VAL A 317 -16.51 8.79 -7.37
N ASP A 318 -17.27 7.97 -6.63
CA ASP A 318 -17.85 8.34 -5.34
C ASP A 318 -17.75 7.19 -4.35
N VAL A 319 -16.67 7.23 -3.58
CA VAL A 319 -16.44 6.20 -2.57
C VAL A 319 -17.47 6.26 -1.42
N ASN A 320 -18.04 7.44 -1.13
CA ASN A 320 -19.07 7.55 -0.08
C ASN A 320 -20.39 6.89 -0.53
N ALA A 321 -20.72 6.95 -1.82
CA ALA A 321 -21.84 6.19 -2.37
C ALA A 321 -21.63 4.67 -2.26
N MET A 322 -20.40 4.19 -2.43
CA MET A 322 -20.08 2.76 -2.30
C MET A 322 -20.39 2.22 -0.90
N PHE A 323 -20.05 2.96 0.15
CA PHE A 323 -20.29 2.53 1.55
C PHE A 323 -21.74 2.78 2.02
N ASN A 324 -22.48 3.69 1.37
CA ASN A 324 -23.88 3.98 1.71
C ASN A 324 -24.89 3.13 0.92
N SER A 325 -24.48 2.52 -0.20
CA SER A 325 -25.32 1.58 -0.91
C SER A 325 -25.33 0.24 -0.18
N THR A 326 -26.49 -0.30 0.15
CA THR A 326 -26.68 -1.67 0.66
C THR A 326 -26.37 -2.76 -0.38
N SER A 327 -25.69 -2.39 -1.48
CA SER A 327 -25.26 -3.28 -2.55
C SER A 327 -23.97 -3.98 -2.13
N THR A 328 -24.11 -5.26 -1.83
CA THR A 328 -23.05 -6.27 -1.73
C THR A 328 -21.85 -5.95 -2.63
N TYR A 329 -20.73 -5.61 -2.01
CA TYR A 329 -19.42 -5.75 -2.64
C TYR A 329 -19.22 -7.23 -3.00
N PRO A 330 -18.81 -7.59 -4.22
CA PRO A 330 -18.28 -8.92 -4.43
C PRO A 330 -16.93 -8.97 -3.71
N ASP A 331 -16.90 -9.75 -2.63
CA ASP A 331 -15.72 -10.23 -1.91
C ASP A 331 -15.03 -9.30 -0.92
N LEU A 332 -15.68 -9.16 0.24
CA LEU A 332 -15.01 -9.35 1.55
C LEU A 332 -15.11 -10.81 2.06
N VAL A 333 -15.69 -11.75 1.29
CA VAL A 333 -16.00 -13.14 1.76
C VAL A 333 -15.28 -14.29 1.01
N HIS A 334 -14.66 -14.11 -0.17
CA HIS A 334 -13.95 -15.22 -0.84
C HIS A 334 -12.41 -15.12 -0.82
N ALA A 335 -11.85 -14.94 0.37
CA ALA A 335 -10.55 -15.52 0.68
C ALA A 335 -10.80 -16.96 1.20
N HIS A 336 -10.36 -17.97 0.46
CA HIS A 336 -10.47 -19.42 0.67
C HIS A 336 -11.68 -20.16 0.04
N GLY A 337 -11.40 -20.97 -0.97
CA GLY A 337 -12.23 -22.13 -1.32
C GLY A 337 -12.16 -22.57 -2.78
N THR A 338 -11.42 -23.64 -3.06
CA THR A 338 -11.58 -24.46 -4.28
C THR A 338 -12.90 -25.25 -4.26
N ILE A 339 -13.34 -25.64 -5.46
CA ILE A 339 -14.25 -26.76 -5.84
C ILE A 339 -15.73 -26.42 -6.18
N ALA A 340 -16.00 -26.51 -7.48
CA ALA A 340 -17.11 -27.17 -8.21
C ALA A 340 -18.49 -27.51 -7.57
N ALA A 341 -19.50 -27.20 -8.40
CA ALA A 341 -20.68 -27.98 -8.80
C ALA A 341 -22.03 -27.87 -8.03
N ASN A 342 -23.05 -27.63 -8.88
CA ASN A 342 -24.45 -28.09 -8.87
C ASN A 342 -25.58 -27.29 -8.18
N SER A 343 -26.38 -26.70 -9.09
CA SER A 343 -27.85 -26.84 -9.26
C SER A 343 -28.82 -26.43 -8.14
N SER A 344 -29.74 -25.50 -8.47
CA SER A 344 -31.19 -25.76 -8.59
C SER A 344 -31.92 -24.45 -8.92
N THR A 345 -32.38 -24.29 -10.17
CA THR A 345 -33.80 -24.25 -10.57
C THR A 345 -34.76 -23.56 -9.58
N ALA A 346 -35.05 -22.27 -9.83
CA ALA A 346 -36.14 -21.53 -9.22
C ALA A 346 -37.48 -21.98 -9.82
N ALA A 347 -38.38 -22.52 -8.99
CA ALA A 347 -39.78 -22.72 -9.31
C ALA A 347 -40.57 -21.44 -8.99
N SER A 348 -41.28 -20.94 -9.99
CA SER A 348 -42.21 -19.82 -9.91
C SER A 348 -43.47 -20.19 -9.12
N THR A 349 -43.87 -19.36 -8.16
CA THR A 349 -45.25 -19.35 -7.65
C THR A 349 -45.88 -17.98 -7.95
N SER A 350 -46.83 -18.02 -8.88
CA SER A 350 -47.74 -16.94 -9.24
C SER A 350 -48.74 -16.67 -8.11
N GLY A 351 -48.90 -15.41 -7.74
CA GLY A 351 -49.95 -14.93 -6.84
C GLY A 351 -51.35 -15.12 -7.44
N ILE A 352 -52.27 -15.58 -6.61
CA ILE A 352 -53.71 -15.66 -6.89
C ILE A 352 -54.37 -14.39 -6.38
N THR A 353 -55.17 -13.79 -7.26
CA THR A 353 -56.04 -12.64 -7.04
C THR A 353 -57.26 -12.99 -6.21
N SER A 354 -57.70 -12.02 -5.40
CA SER A 354 -58.96 -11.96 -4.66
C SER A 354 -60.21 -12.15 -5.52
N ASN A 355 -61.23 -12.81 -4.98
CA ASN A 355 -62.64 -12.41 -5.10
C ASN A 355 -63.51 -13.07 -4.01
N GLU A 356 -64.49 -12.26 -3.57
CA GLU A 356 -65.53 -12.43 -2.53
C GLU A 356 -65.14 -12.32 -1.05
#